data_AF-A0A7Y5W414-F1
#
_entry.id   AF-A0A7Y5W414-F1
#
_cell.length_a   1.000
_cell.length_b   1.000
_cell.length_c   1.000
_cell.angle_alpha   90.00
_cell.angle_beta   90.00
_cell.angle_gamma   90.00
#
_symmetry.space_group_name_H-M   'P 1'
#
loop_
_entity.id
_entity.type
_entity.pdbx_description
1 polymer ?
#
loop_
_entity_poly.entity_id
_entity_poly.type
_entity_poly.pdbx_seq_one_letter_code
_entity_poly.pdbx_strand_id
1 'polypeptide(L)'
;GGLWADVSWGRFWGWDSKEVWALVSLLIYLAVLHGRYAGWFGNFGLAVGSVIGATSILMAWYGVNFVLGSGLHTYGDGAGGLLPVAITVTFNWLFIIPAAMRYLSQTASRIEPEPAPVKAEVRQHEAASV
;
A
#
# COMPACT_ATOMS: atom_id res chain seq x y z
N GLY A 1 -14.48 14.62 -8.02
CA GLY A 1 -13.93 15.62 -7.09
C GLY A 1 -14.28 17.01 -7.57
N GLY A 2 -13.39 17.63 -8.35
CA GLY A 2 -13.53 19.03 -8.78
C GLY A 2 -14.84 19.38 -9.51
N LEU A 3 -15.35 18.52 -10.40
CA LEU A 3 -16.64 18.78 -11.07
C LEU A 3 -17.82 18.84 -10.08
N TRP A 4 -17.82 17.99 -9.05
CA TRP A 4 -18.87 18.00 -8.04
C TRP A 4 -18.76 19.21 -7.11
N ALA A 5 -17.53 19.65 -6.79
CA ALA A 5 -17.28 20.86 -6.02
C ALA A 5 -17.74 22.12 -6.78
N ASP A 6 -17.52 22.18 -8.09
CA ASP A 6 -17.98 23.27 -8.95
C ASP A 6 -19.52 23.37 -8.96
N VAL A 7 -20.20 22.23 -9.12
CA VAL A 7 -21.67 22.16 -9.09
C VAL A 7 -22.24 22.49 -7.69
N SER A 8 -21.51 22.17 -6.61
CA SER A 8 -22.01 22.35 -5.24
C SER A 8 -21.70 23.73 -4.66
N TRP A 9 -20.53 24.29 -4.96
CA TRP A 9 -19.99 25.49 -4.29
C TRP A 9 -19.44 26.56 -5.26
N GLY A 10 -19.61 26.39 -6.57
CA GLY A 10 -19.23 27.38 -7.58
C GLY A 10 -17.72 27.56 -7.78
N ARG A 11 -16.92 26.57 -7.36
CA ARG A 11 -15.47 26.53 -7.63
C ARG A 11 -14.96 25.10 -7.76
N PHE A 12 -13.96 24.93 -8.62
CA PHE A 12 -13.32 23.63 -8.86
C PHE A 12 -12.37 23.17 -7.75
N TRP A 13 -11.75 24.12 -7.03
CA TRP A 13 -10.72 23.85 -6.01
C TRP A 13 -10.55 25.05 -5.06
N GLY A 14 -10.29 24.78 -3.79
CA GLY A 14 -10.06 25.73 -2.71
C GLY A 14 -8.98 25.34 -1.69
N TRP A 15 -8.20 24.27 -1.92
CA TRP A 15 -7.12 23.80 -1.03
C TRP A 15 -7.57 23.44 0.39
N ASP A 16 -8.86 23.14 0.58
CA ASP A 16 -9.32 22.66 1.89
C ASP A 16 -8.81 21.23 2.15
N SER A 17 -8.84 20.83 3.42
CA SER A 17 -8.29 19.55 3.84
C SER A 17 -8.89 18.35 3.10
N LYS A 18 -10.16 18.37 2.67
CA LYS A 18 -10.76 17.24 1.92
C LYS A 18 -10.22 17.17 0.51
N GLU A 19 -10.10 18.31 -0.14
CA GLU A 19 -9.51 18.42 -1.47
C GLU A 19 -8.05 17.96 -1.45
N VAL A 20 -7.22 18.48 -0.53
CA VAL A 20 -5.81 18.10 -0.41
C VAL A 20 -5.65 16.58 -0.18
N TRP A 21 -6.42 15.99 0.74
CA TRP A 21 -6.34 14.55 1.00
C TRP A 21 -6.89 13.69 -0.14
N ALA A 22 -7.85 14.20 -0.94
CA ALA A 22 -8.27 13.54 -2.17
C ALA A 22 -7.14 13.50 -3.20
N LEU A 23 -6.38 14.60 -3.35
CA LEU A 23 -5.19 14.63 -4.22
C LEU A 23 -4.08 13.70 -3.72
N VAL A 24 -3.77 13.73 -2.41
CA VAL A 24 -2.78 12.83 -1.81
C VAL A 24 -3.14 11.37 -2.04
N SER A 25 -4.40 11.00 -1.82
CA SER A 25 -4.88 9.63 -2.06
C SER A 25 -4.74 9.22 -3.52
N LEU A 26 -5.09 10.11 -4.46
CA LEU A 26 -4.89 9.88 -5.89
C LEU A 26 -3.41 9.63 -6.21
N LEU A 27 -2.50 10.46 -5.70
CA LEU A 27 -1.06 10.32 -5.94
C LEU A 27 -0.49 9.02 -5.36
N ILE A 28 -0.96 8.60 -4.18
CA ILE A 28 -0.56 7.32 -3.58
C ILE A 28 -1.00 6.15 -4.47
N TYR A 29 -2.28 6.12 -4.89
CA TYR A 29 -2.75 5.07 -5.79
C TYR A 29 -2.02 5.08 -7.13
N LEU A 30 -1.76 6.26 -7.69
CA LEU A 30 -1.01 6.40 -8.92
C LEU A 30 0.42 5.85 -8.77
N ALA A 31 1.11 6.16 -7.67
CA ALA A 31 2.45 5.64 -7.40
C ALA A 31 2.46 4.11 -7.24
N VAL A 32 1.48 3.54 -6.54
CA VAL A 32 1.33 2.08 -6.37
C VAL A 32 1.08 1.39 -7.70
N LEU A 33 0.15 1.91 -8.52
CA LEU A 33 -0.17 1.36 -9.83
C LEU A 33 1.00 1.53 -10.81
N HIS A 34 1.66 2.68 -10.78
CA HIS A 34 2.83 2.93 -11.62
C HIS A 34 3.99 2.00 -11.26
N GLY A 35 4.28 1.82 -9.97
CA GLY A 35 5.29 0.86 -9.52
C GLY A 35 4.95 -0.59 -9.91
N ARG A 36 3.67 -0.96 -9.98
CA ARG A 36 3.27 -2.26 -10.52
C ARG A 36 3.51 -2.36 -12.03
N TYR A 37 3.11 -1.34 -12.79
CA TYR A 37 3.28 -1.32 -14.23
C TYR A 37 4.77 -1.27 -14.65
N ALA A 38 5.59 -0.51 -13.93
CA ALA A 38 7.03 -0.41 -14.12
C ALA A 38 7.81 -1.66 -13.64
N GLY A 39 7.13 -2.65 -13.07
CA GLY A 39 7.74 -3.88 -12.56
C GLY A 39 8.50 -3.71 -11.24
N TRP A 40 8.43 -2.55 -10.59
CA TRP A 40 9.05 -2.29 -9.29
C TRP A 40 8.35 -3.03 -8.15
N PHE A 41 7.03 -3.25 -8.28
CA PHE A 41 6.23 -3.94 -7.28
C PHE A 41 5.77 -5.33 -7.74
N GLY A 42 6.33 -6.34 -7.08
CA GLY A 42 5.78 -7.70 -7.09
C GLY A 42 4.41 -7.77 -6.40
N ASN A 43 3.83 -8.97 -6.32
CA ASN A 43 2.49 -9.16 -5.73
C ASN A 43 2.42 -8.69 -4.27
N PHE A 44 3.50 -8.88 -3.51
CA PHE A 44 3.59 -8.42 -2.13
C PHE A 44 3.65 -6.89 -2.03
N GLY A 45 4.46 -6.23 -2.87
CA GLY A 45 4.53 -4.76 -2.92
C GLY A 45 3.20 -4.11 -3.29
N LEU A 46 2.44 -4.73 -4.21
CA LEU A 46 1.09 -4.29 -4.56
C LEU A 46 0.11 -4.45 -3.38
N ALA A 47 0.21 -5.55 -2.62
CA ALA A 47 -0.63 -5.77 -1.45
C ALA A 47 -0.35 -4.74 -0.34
N VAL A 48 0.92 -4.45 -0.06
CA VAL A 48 1.32 -3.40 0.90
C VAL A 48 0.87 -2.02 0.43
N GLY A 49 1.08 -1.70 -0.86
CA GLY A 49 0.62 -0.44 -1.45
C GLY A 49 -0.89 -0.26 -1.35
N SER A 50 -1.67 -1.34 -1.46
CA SER A 50 -3.13 -1.30 -1.30
C SER A 50 -3.57 -0.94 0.11
N VAL A 51 -2.84 -1.42 1.14
CA VAL A 51 -3.08 -1.06 2.56
C VAL A 51 -2.77 0.42 2.81
N ILE A 52 -1.69 0.93 2.24
CA ILE A 52 -1.32 2.35 2.33
C ILE A 52 -2.38 3.22 1.62
N GLY A 53 -2.81 2.84 0.42
CA GLY A 53 -3.87 3.54 -0.31
C GLY A 53 -5.20 3.56 0.46
N ALA A 54 -5.60 2.43 1.03
CA ALA A 54 -6.81 2.34 1.85
C ALA A 54 -6.74 3.26 3.08
N THR A 55 -5.58 3.30 3.76
CA THR A 55 -5.35 4.22 4.90
C THR A 55 -5.44 5.69 4.49
N SER A 56 -4.94 6.06 3.30
CA SER A 56 -5.05 7.43 2.77
C SER A 56 -6.50 7.85 2.51
N ILE A 57 -7.30 6.95 1.93
CA ILE A 57 -8.74 7.21 1.70
C ILE A 57 -9.48 7.36 3.02
N LEU A 58 -9.15 6.53 4.01
CA LEU A 58 -9.68 6.65 5.36
C LEU A 58 -9.31 8.01 5.98
N MET A 59 -8.12 8.53 5.73
CA MET A 59 -7.74 9.87 6.20
C MET A 59 -8.58 10.97 5.52
N ALA A 60 -8.82 10.87 4.21
CA ALA A 60 -9.66 11.83 3.47
C ALA A 60 -11.12 11.85 3.98
N TRP A 61 -11.66 10.69 4.35
CA TRP A 61 -13.02 10.57 4.85
C TRP A 61 -13.12 10.77 6.36
N TYR A 62 -12.44 9.97 7.16
CA TYR A 62 -12.53 10.03 8.62
C TYR A 62 -11.61 11.09 9.21
N GLY A 63 -10.35 11.09 8.78
CA GLY A 63 -9.30 11.95 9.35
C GLY A 63 -9.61 13.44 9.22
N VAL A 64 -10.04 13.89 8.05
CA VAL A 64 -10.42 15.30 7.85
C VAL A 64 -11.69 15.67 8.61
N ASN A 65 -12.63 14.73 8.80
CA ASN A 65 -13.88 15.02 9.49
C ASN A 65 -13.75 15.01 11.03
N PHE A 66 -12.82 14.25 11.62
CA PHE A 66 -12.80 14.02 13.07
C PHE A 66 -11.43 14.23 13.74
N VAL A 67 -10.33 14.24 12.99
CA VAL A 67 -8.95 14.33 13.54
C VAL A 67 -8.33 15.69 13.24
N LEU A 68 -8.47 16.18 12.01
CA LEU A 68 -8.03 17.50 11.59
C LEU A 68 -9.19 18.48 11.82
N GLY A 69 -9.37 18.91 13.07
CA GLY A 69 -10.41 19.89 13.42
C GLY A 69 -10.15 21.23 12.73
N SER A 70 -10.70 21.43 11.53
CA SER A 70 -11.04 22.73 10.92
C SER A 70 -11.34 22.58 9.43
N GLY A 71 -12.58 22.92 9.04
CA GLY A 71 -12.97 23.16 7.66
C GLY A 71 -14.49 23.28 7.51
N LEU A 72 -14.96 24.05 6.52
CA LEU A 72 -16.40 24.21 6.14
C LEU A 72 -17.12 22.88 5.82
N HIS A 73 -16.43 21.75 5.93
CA HIS A 73 -16.88 20.42 5.58
C HIS A 73 -16.85 19.43 6.75
N THR A 74 -16.51 19.87 7.96
CA THR A 74 -16.62 19.03 9.16
C THR A 74 -18.10 18.88 9.51
N TYR A 75 -18.71 17.76 9.12
CA TYR A 75 -20.10 17.42 9.48
C TYR A 75 -20.21 16.65 10.81
N GLY A 76 -19.07 16.44 11.48
CA GLY A 76 -18.97 15.59 12.66
C GLY A 76 -19.13 16.38 13.96
N ASP A 77 -20.37 16.66 14.36
CA ASP A 77 -20.67 17.09 15.74
C ASP A 77 -20.69 15.85 16.65
N GLY A 78 -19.53 15.39 17.07
CA GLY A 78 -19.40 14.28 18.02
C GLY A 78 -17.98 13.73 18.14
N ALA A 79 -17.69 13.09 19.28
CA ALA A 79 -16.46 12.32 19.49
C ALA A 79 -16.50 11.09 18.58
N GLY A 80 -16.20 11.27 17.30
CA GLY A 80 -16.54 10.34 16.22
C GLY A 80 -15.79 9.02 16.30
N GLY A 81 -16.14 8.11 17.22
CA GLY A 81 -15.68 6.72 17.24
C GLY A 81 -14.18 6.52 16.95
N LEU A 82 -13.31 7.33 17.55
CA LEU A 82 -11.86 7.26 17.27
C LEU A 82 -11.28 5.90 17.62
N LEU A 83 -11.79 5.28 18.68
CA LEU A 83 -11.36 3.96 19.12
C LEU A 83 -11.59 2.87 18.04
N PRO A 84 -12.80 2.64 17.50
CA PRO A 84 -12.99 1.63 16.46
C PRO A 84 -12.23 1.92 15.17
N VAL A 85 -12.04 3.19 14.80
CA VAL A 85 -11.24 3.55 13.61
C VAL A 85 -9.76 3.28 13.85
N ALA A 86 -9.22 3.69 15.00
CA ALA A 86 -7.85 3.41 15.38
C ALA A 86 -7.60 1.89 15.43
N ILE A 87 -8.51 1.11 16.02
CA ILE A 87 -8.46 -0.35 16.03
C ILE A 87 -8.40 -0.89 14.60
N THR A 88 -9.27 -0.43 13.71
CA THR A 88 -9.32 -0.90 12.32
C THR A 88 -8.02 -0.59 11.56
N VAL A 89 -7.48 0.63 11.72
CA VAL A 89 -6.20 1.01 11.15
C VAL A 89 -5.09 0.14 11.72
N THR A 90 -5.01 -0.01 13.04
CA THR A 90 -4.02 -0.85 13.69
C THR A 90 -4.09 -2.29 13.18
N PHE A 91 -5.26 -2.89 13.08
CA PHE A 91 -5.43 -4.22 12.49
C PHE A 91 -4.97 -4.29 11.03
N ASN A 92 -5.30 -3.27 10.23
CA ASN A 92 -4.94 -3.22 8.83
C ASN A 92 -3.43 -3.14 8.62
N TRP A 93 -2.72 -2.39 9.48
CA TRP A 93 -1.25 -2.33 9.48
C TRP A 93 -0.62 -3.58 10.08
N LEU A 94 -1.18 -4.13 11.17
CA LEU A 94 -0.72 -5.38 11.76
C LEU A 94 -0.81 -6.55 10.78
N PHE A 95 -1.79 -6.55 9.86
CA PHE A 95 -1.92 -7.58 8.82
C PHE A 95 -0.72 -7.64 7.86
N ILE A 96 0.03 -6.55 7.69
CA ILE A 96 1.24 -6.54 6.87
C ILE A 96 2.33 -7.44 7.46
N ILE A 97 2.41 -7.54 8.79
CA ILE A 97 3.45 -8.31 9.49
C ILE A 97 3.38 -9.82 9.19
N PRO A 98 2.25 -10.53 9.41
CA PRO A 98 2.16 -11.94 9.06
C PRO A 98 2.23 -12.16 7.55
N ALA A 99 1.73 -11.21 6.73
CA ALA A 99 1.88 -11.27 5.29
C ALA A 99 3.37 -11.20 4.87
N ALA A 100 4.16 -10.34 5.51
CA ALA A 100 5.60 -10.23 5.29
C ALA A 100 6.34 -11.49 5.76
N MET A 101 6.01 -12.00 6.95
CA MET A 101 6.59 -13.25 7.47
C MET A 101 6.33 -14.42 6.53
N ARG A 102 5.09 -14.57 6.05
CA ARG A 102 4.73 -15.58 5.05
C ARG A 102 5.53 -15.38 3.76
N TYR A 103 5.58 -14.16 3.23
CA TYR A 103 6.31 -13.85 2.00
C TYR A 103 7.80 -14.19 2.08
N LEU A 104 8.45 -13.83 3.19
CA LEU A 104 9.85 -14.15 3.45
C LEU A 104 10.08 -15.67 3.57
N SER A 105 9.20 -16.38 4.28
CA SER A 105 9.30 -17.85 4.42
C SER A 105 9.20 -18.58 3.09
N GLN A 106 8.40 -18.09 2.15
CA GLN A 106 8.18 -18.71 0.83
C GLN A 106 9.27 -18.35 -0.19
N THR A 107 9.99 -17.25 0.04
CA THR A 107 11.08 -16.80 -0.83
C THR A 107 12.40 -17.43 -0.41
N ALA A 108 12.62 -17.64 0.89
CA ALA A 108 13.80 -18.31 1.43
C ALA A 108 13.95 -19.76 0.91
N SER A 109 12.84 -20.48 0.72
CA SER A 109 12.84 -21.87 0.23
C SER A 109 13.13 -22.03 -1.26
N ARG A 110 13.27 -20.93 -2.03
CA ARG A 110 13.61 -20.97 -3.47
C ARG A 110 15.08 -20.71 -3.75
N ILE A 111 15.86 -20.39 -2.71
CA ILE A 111 17.31 -20.23 -2.77
C ILE A 111 17.93 -21.54 -2.26
N GLU A 112 17.58 -22.66 -2.88
CA GLU A 112 18.50 -23.80 -2.84
C GLU A 112 19.63 -23.46 -3.81
N PRO A 113 20.91 -23.59 -3.39
CA PRO A 113 22.03 -23.33 -4.29
C PRO A 113 21.85 -24.21 -5.53
N GLU A 114 21.98 -23.61 -6.71
CA GLU A 114 21.96 -24.34 -7.97
C GLU A 114 22.84 -25.59 -7.79
N PRO A 115 22.31 -26.81 -7.97
CA PRO A 115 23.11 -28.01 -7.80
C PRO A 115 24.34 -27.84 -8.69
N ALA A 116 25.53 -28.07 -8.10
CA ALA A 116 26.80 -27.88 -8.78
C ALA A 116 26.69 -28.42 -10.21
N PRO A 117 27.11 -27.65 -11.24
CA PRO A 117 26.77 -27.96 -12.61
C PRO A 117 27.16 -29.41 -12.89
N VAL A 118 26.19 -30.24 -13.28
CA VAL A 118 26.35 -31.69 -13.54
C VAL A 118 27.56 -31.99 -14.44
N LYS A 119 27.96 -31.02 -15.27
CA LYS A 119 29.16 -31.08 -16.12
C LYS A 119 30.48 -31.20 -15.33
N ALA A 120 30.57 -30.70 -14.11
CA ALA A 120 31.74 -30.80 -13.25
C ALA A 120 31.91 -32.23 -12.72
N GLU A 121 30.81 -32.89 -12.36
CA GLU A 121 30.81 -34.26 -11.85
C GLU A 121 31.08 -35.29 -12.98
N VAL A 122 30.46 -35.10 -14.15
CA VAL A 122 30.71 -35.94 -15.34
C VAL A 122 32.18 -35.85 -15.79
N ARG A 123 32.78 -34.65 -15.76
CA ARG A 123 34.20 -34.46 -16.13
C ARG A 123 35.16 -35.10 -15.13
N GLN A 124 34.79 -35.16 -13.84
CA GLN A 124 35.61 -35.82 -12.82
C GLN A 124 35.59 -37.34 -12.96
N HIS A 125 34.44 -37.92 -13.33
CA HIS A 125 34.33 -39.35 -13.63
C HIS A 125 35.08 -39.75 -14.92
N GLU A 126 35.04 -38.93 -15.97
CA GLU A 126 35.85 -39.16 -17.17
C GLU A 126 37.35 -39.08 -16.87
N ALA A 127 37.80 -38.08 -16.11
CA ALA A 127 39.22 -37.92 -15.76
C ALA A 127 39.77 -38.99 -14.80
N ALA A 128 38.92 -39.63 -13.99
CA ALA A 128 39.31 -40.74 -13.10
C ALA A 128 39.32 -42.10 -13.80
N SER A 129 38.85 -42.19 -15.05
CA SER A 129 38.76 -43.42 -15.84
C SER A 129 39.87 -43.58 -16.90
N VAL A 130 40.83 -42.65 -16.93
CA VAL A 130 42.03 -42.65 -17.80
C VAL A 130 43.27 -42.84 -16.93
#